data_AF-A0A385EXX7-F1
#
_entry.id   AF-A0A385EXX7-F1
#
_cell.length_a   1.000
_cell.length_b   1.000
_cell.length_c   1.000
_cell.angle_alpha   90.00
_cell.angle_beta   90.00
_cell.angle_gamma   90.00
#
_symmetry.space_group_name_H-M   'P 1'
#
loop_
_entity.id
_entity.type
_entity.pdbx_description
1 polymer ?
#
loop_
_entity_poly.entity_id
_entity_poly.type
_entity_poly.pdbx_seq_one_letter_code
_entity_poly.pdbx_strand_id
1 'polypeptide(L)'
;MGTVTKRQLKNGTVRYRAQVRVQREGYPPYKASKTFSKKSLADEWIKRTEAEIELNPEKMLNPDAELKHKTLAEFITQYLDEADNFAESKTSALKFIASLEISEKNIYSLTRQDFSDFAIWRRKGDPITGRDGVAPSTALKDLSHIKAVLVHAQFVWGEPLENVISEFEKALIGLTKARIVTKSKLRDRLPTDEELQALTTFFYKTWKRKKKSVPMHLIMWFAIYSGRREDEMCTLRLTDFDRANSQWLVRDAKHPDGSEGNHKYAHFEPKAIELANKFLEHDTRKRILELGYSDQLLIPVNSRTVSVYFTRACNALEIEDLRFHDLRHEAATRYAEDGFSIPKLQTITLHESWNTLKRYVNLKKRGRRLDFAEAMSVAEADYNNHYKEWNKKQRVISEIDTFEAFEVSENLEIDVPYNFIKTQLEKFIETHKQSKYFIRKHVKKLNTPFPFAWNKEKQEFYITEIQIAWEDWFVEHGEVDWSELPPEASHFSFKKNKVIRLFKNRVLEFEHELKAWLDISDNYYFDENYHIEK
;
A
#
# COMPACT_ATOMS: atom_id res chain seq x y z
N MET A 1 19.18 -61.06 -15.89
CA MET A 1 20.47 -61.65 -15.49
C MET A 1 21.60 -60.69 -15.82
N GLY A 2 22.42 -60.37 -14.81
CA GLY A 2 23.63 -59.57 -14.98
C GLY A 2 24.79 -60.32 -15.64
N THR A 3 25.59 -59.62 -16.44
CA THR A 3 26.79 -60.17 -17.12
C THR A 3 27.97 -59.22 -16.94
N VAL A 4 29.17 -59.78 -16.71
CA VAL A 4 30.42 -59.00 -16.67
C VAL A 4 31.29 -59.37 -17.86
N THR A 5 31.69 -58.37 -18.65
CA THR A 5 32.58 -58.53 -19.80
C THR A 5 33.92 -57.85 -19.55
N LYS A 6 35.03 -58.56 -19.81
CA LYS A 6 36.39 -58.01 -19.71
C LYS A 6 36.72 -57.28 -21.01
N ARG A 7 37.14 -56.02 -20.92
CA ARG A 7 37.58 -55.20 -22.06
C ARG A 7 38.96 -54.65 -21.82
N GLN A 8 39.86 -54.85 -22.79
CA GLN A 8 41.18 -54.23 -22.79
C GLN A 8 41.13 -52.94 -23.60
N LEU A 9 41.62 -51.85 -23.03
CA LEU A 9 41.70 -50.55 -23.69
C LEU A 9 42.94 -50.49 -24.60
N LYS A 10 42.97 -49.54 -25.53
CA LYS A 10 44.11 -49.33 -26.46
C LYS A 10 45.44 -49.08 -25.73
N ASN A 11 45.39 -48.64 -24.48
CA ASN A 11 46.54 -48.41 -23.61
C ASN A 11 46.92 -49.64 -22.74
N GLY A 12 46.40 -50.84 -23.04
CA GLY A 12 46.68 -52.08 -22.31
C GLY A 12 45.92 -52.26 -21.00
N THR A 13 45.22 -51.24 -20.50
CA THR A 13 44.50 -51.30 -19.22
C THR A 13 43.24 -52.15 -19.32
N VAL A 14 43.04 -53.07 -18.36
CA VAL A 14 41.86 -53.93 -18.28
C VAL A 14 40.73 -53.22 -17.51
N ARG A 15 39.52 -53.21 -18.07
CA ARG A 15 38.28 -52.77 -17.41
C ARG A 15 37.21 -53.86 -17.51
N TYR A 16 36.33 -53.91 -16.53
CA TYR A 16 35.22 -54.86 -16.46
C TYR A 16 33.90 -54.11 -16.64
N ARG A 17 33.14 -54.43 -17.70
CA ARG A 17 31.81 -53.85 -17.93
C ARG A 17 30.76 -54.79 -17.38
N ALA A 18 30.10 -54.37 -16.32
CA ALA A 18 28.88 -55.00 -15.83
C ALA A 18 27.67 -54.50 -16.63
N GLN A 19 26.75 -55.41 -16.96
CA GLN A 19 25.49 -55.10 -17.62
C GLN A 19 24.38 -55.86 -16.92
N VAL A 20 23.27 -55.20 -16.60
CA VAL A 20 22.05 -55.81 -16.06
C VAL A 20 20.95 -55.62 -17.09
N ARG A 21 20.29 -56.72 -17.47
CA ARG A 21 19.11 -56.72 -18.34
C ARG A 21 17.98 -57.48 -17.67
N VAL A 22 16.83 -56.84 -17.56
CA VAL A 22 15.62 -57.42 -16.96
C VAL A 22 14.45 -57.18 -17.92
N GLN A 23 13.71 -58.25 -18.19
CA GLN A 23 12.46 -58.24 -18.94
C GLN A 23 11.44 -58.97 -18.09
N ARG A 24 10.45 -58.23 -17.57
CA ARG A 24 9.39 -58.75 -16.69
C ARG A 24 8.06 -58.43 -17.35
N GLU A 25 7.12 -59.37 -17.29
CA GLU A 25 5.78 -59.19 -17.85
C GLU A 25 5.09 -57.99 -17.16
N GLY A 26 4.56 -57.06 -17.94
CA GLY A 26 3.97 -55.80 -17.44
C GLY A 26 4.93 -54.61 -17.28
N TYR A 27 6.25 -54.75 -17.51
CA TYR A 27 7.24 -53.67 -17.37
C TYR A 27 8.06 -53.46 -18.67
N PRO A 28 8.48 -52.22 -18.99
CA PRO A 28 9.37 -51.98 -20.13
C PRO A 28 10.75 -52.63 -19.92
N PRO A 29 11.49 -52.92 -21.02
CA PRO A 29 12.78 -53.61 -20.92
C PRO A 29 13.86 -52.74 -20.27
N TYR A 30 14.32 -53.13 -19.08
CA TYR A 30 15.36 -52.42 -18.34
C TYR A 30 16.78 -52.85 -18.77
N LYS A 31 17.64 -51.87 -19.02
CA LYS A 31 19.05 -52.08 -19.40
C LYS A 31 19.96 -51.07 -18.70
N ALA A 32 20.82 -51.55 -17.79
CA ALA A 32 21.86 -50.74 -17.17
C ALA A 32 23.25 -51.32 -17.46
N SER A 33 24.26 -50.45 -17.62
CA SER A 33 25.66 -50.92 -17.69
C SER A 33 26.64 -49.95 -17.05
N LYS A 34 27.64 -50.48 -16.37
CA LYS A 34 28.68 -49.70 -15.69
C LYS A 34 30.04 -50.40 -15.77
N THR A 35 31.11 -49.62 -15.87
CA THR A 35 32.49 -50.10 -16.03
C THR A 35 33.32 -49.90 -14.76
N PHE A 36 34.07 -50.93 -14.37
CA PHE A 36 34.85 -50.98 -13.15
C PHE A 36 36.31 -51.38 -13.43
N SER A 37 37.21 -51.05 -12.49
CA SER A 37 38.63 -51.44 -12.56
C SER A 37 38.87 -52.88 -12.11
N LYS A 38 38.06 -53.39 -11.17
CA LYS A 38 38.14 -54.77 -10.65
C LYS A 38 36.87 -55.55 -10.97
N LYS A 39 37.01 -56.86 -11.20
CA LYS A 39 35.88 -57.76 -11.47
C LYS A 39 34.92 -57.83 -10.27
N SER A 40 35.46 -57.93 -9.06
CA SER A 40 34.67 -58.00 -7.82
C SER A 40 33.70 -56.84 -7.63
N LEU A 41 34.12 -55.60 -7.95
CA LEU A 41 33.26 -54.42 -7.89
C LEU A 41 32.14 -54.46 -8.94
N ALA A 42 32.41 -55.07 -10.10
CA ALA A 42 31.41 -55.25 -11.15
C ALA A 42 30.34 -56.27 -10.72
N ASP A 43 30.77 -57.37 -10.08
CA ASP A 43 29.88 -58.42 -9.54
C ASP A 43 29.02 -57.88 -8.37
N GLU A 44 29.61 -57.10 -7.46
CA GLU A 44 28.89 -56.48 -6.33
C GLU A 44 27.85 -55.45 -6.81
N TRP A 45 28.20 -54.65 -7.83
CA TRP A 45 27.27 -53.71 -8.43
C TRP A 45 26.08 -54.41 -9.10
N ILE A 46 26.30 -55.55 -9.78
CA ILE A 46 25.21 -56.36 -10.33
C ILE A 46 24.29 -56.84 -9.20
N LYS A 47 24.84 -57.46 -8.15
CA LYS A 47 24.06 -57.97 -7.02
C LYS A 47 23.22 -56.89 -6.36
N ARG A 48 23.81 -55.70 -6.12
CA ARG A 48 23.09 -54.58 -5.52
C ARG A 48 21.96 -54.08 -6.42
N THR A 49 22.21 -53.98 -7.72
CA THR A 49 21.21 -53.52 -8.70
C THR A 49 20.08 -54.52 -8.85
N GLU A 50 20.38 -55.83 -8.87
CA GLU A 50 19.36 -56.88 -8.93
C GLU A 50 18.52 -56.93 -7.63
N ALA A 51 19.14 -56.81 -6.46
CA ALA A 51 18.41 -56.73 -5.18
C ALA A 51 17.53 -55.46 -5.08
N GLU A 52 17.99 -54.33 -5.63
CA GLU A 52 17.22 -53.08 -5.65
C GLU A 52 16.03 -53.16 -6.61
N ILE A 53 16.16 -53.86 -7.74
CA ILE A 53 15.06 -54.18 -8.66
C ILE A 53 14.04 -55.13 -8.01
N GLU A 54 14.51 -56.07 -7.19
CA GLU A 54 13.63 -57.01 -6.48
C GLU A 54 12.85 -56.32 -5.35
N LEU A 55 13.50 -55.43 -4.60
CA LEU A 55 12.89 -54.65 -3.53
C LEU A 55 11.95 -53.54 -4.05
N ASN A 56 12.29 -52.90 -5.17
CA ASN A 56 11.54 -51.76 -5.73
C ASN A 56 11.35 -51.89 -7.26
N PRO A 57 10.57 -52.87 -7.74
CA PRO A 57 10.41 -53.15 -9.17
C PRO A 57 9.74 -52.00 -9.94
N GLU A 58 8.74 -51.34 -9.35
CA GLU A 58 8.08 -50.14 -9.91
C GLU A 58 9.10 -49.03 -10.23
N LYS A 59 9.93 -48.67 -9.24
CA LYS A 59 10.92 -47.60 -9.32
C LYS A 59 12.04 -47.84 -10.33
N MET A 60 12.50 -49.08 -10.41
CA MET A 60 13.64 -49.43 -11.24
C MET A 60 13.24 -49.78 -12.67
N LEU A 61 12.10 -50.43 -12.86
CA LEU A 61 11.69 -50.99 -14.15
C LEU A 61 10.62 -50.15 -14.86
N ASN A 62 9.97 -49.21 -14.19
CA ASN A 62 8.94 -48.35 -14.79
C ASN A 62 9.14 -46.85 -14.49
N PRO A 63 10.31 -46.26 -14.84
CA PRO A 63 10.54 -44.83 -14.60
C PRO A 63 9.53 -43.91 -15.30
N ASP A 64 8.87 -44.38 -16.38
CA ASP A 64 7.85 -43.63 -17.12
C ASP A 64 6.46 -43.66 -16.43
N ALA A 65 6.19 -44.64 -15.55
CA ALA A 65 4.95 -44.67 -14.74
C ALA A 65 5.10 -44.01 -13.36
N GLU A 66 6.33 -43.83 -12.87
CA GLU A 66 6.59 -43.29 -11.53
C GLU A 66 6.34 -41.78 -11.40
N LEU A 67 6.12 -41.08 -12.51
CA LEU A 67 5.80 -39.66 -12.51
C LEU A 67 4.58 -39.43 -13.38
N LYS A 68 3.39 -39.58 -12.80
CA LYS A 68 2.26 -38.75 -13.27
C LYS A 68 2.83 -37.34 -13.39
N HIS A 69 2.84 -36.76 -14.59
CA HIS A 69 3.43 -35.46 -14.93
C HIS A 69 2.74 -34.28 -14.23
N LYS A 70 2.11 -34.51 -13.08
CA LYS A 70 1.41 -33.49 -12.36
C LYS A 70 2.40 -32.45 -11.86
N THR A 71 2.10 -31.22 -12.22
CA THR A 71 2.92 -30.08 -11.88
C THR A 71 2.49 -29.53 -10.52
N LEU A 72 3.36 -28.72 -9.90
CA LEU A 72 2.96 -28.00 -8.69
C LEU A 72 1.77 -27.04 -8.97
N ALA A 73 1.67 -26.47 -10.18
CA ALA A 73 0.53 -25.64 -10.59
C ALA A 73 -0.80 -26.42 -10.58
N GLU A 74 -0.80 -27.67 -11.05
CA GLU A 74 -1.99 -28.53 -11.01
C GLU A 74 -2.39 -28.85 -9.57
N PHE A 75 -1.42 -29.16 -8.71
CA PHE A 75 -1.70 -29.40 -7.29
C PHE A 75 -2.24 -28.15 -6.59
N ILE A 76 -1.69 -26.97 -6.90
CA ILE A 76 -2.22 -25.71 -6.38
C ILE A 76 -3.67 -25.50 -6.85
N THR A 77 -3.96 -25.79 -8.11
CA THR A 77 -5.31 -25.64 -8.68
C THR A 77 -6.29 -26.58 -7.99
N GLN A 78 -5.96 -27.87 -7.90
CA GLN A 78 -6.77 -28.86 -7.18
C GLN A 78 -6.98 -28.46 -5.71
N TYR A 79 -5.93 -27.97 -5.04
CA TYR A 79 -6.03 -27.51 -3.65
C TYR A 79 -6.95 -26.30 -3.47
N LEU A 80 -7.02 -25.41 -4.46
CA LEU A 80 -7.94 -24.27 -4.44
C LEU A 80 -9.37 -24.68 -4.75
N ASP A 81 -9.58 -25.66 -5.63
CA ASP A 81 -10.91 -26.14 -6.02
C ASP A 81 -11.60 -26.95 -4.91
N GLU A 82 -10.83 -27.65 -4.07
CA GLU A 82 -11.35 -28.43 -2.93
C GLU A 82 -11.70 -27.57 -1.70
N ALA A 83 -11.30 -26.29 -1.68
CA ALA A 83 -11.42 -25.46 -0.50
C ALA A 83 -12.70 -24.62 -0.54
N ASP A 84 -13.64 -24.92 0.36
CA ASP A 84 -14.90 -24.20 0.44
C ASP A 84 -14.74 -22.71 0.76
N ASN A 85 -13.71 -22.30 1.54
CA ASN A 85 -13.51 -20.91 1.97
C ASN A 85 -12.05 -20.56 2.36
N PHE A 86 -11.14 -20.43 1.39
CA PHE A 86 -9.85 -19.77 1.68
C PHE A 86 -9.98 -18.24 1.67
N ALA A 87 -9.28 -17.60 2.61
CA ALA A 87 -9.12 -16.15 2.61
C ALA A 87 -8.56 -15.66 1.27
N GLU A 88 -9.11 -14.57 0.72
CA GLU A 88 -8.76 -13.99 -0.59
C GLU A 88 -7.25 -13.82 -0.79
N SER A 89 -6.54 -13.41 0.28
CA SER A 89 -5.08 -13.25 0.26
C SER A 89 -4.31 -14.56 0.01
N LYS A 90 -4.79 -15.68 0.57
CA LYS A 90 -4.19 -17.02 0.35
C LYS A 90 -4.48 -17.49 -1.07
N THR A 91 -5.71 -17.34 -1.54
CA THR A 91 -6.11 -17.68 -2.91
C THR A 91 -5.30 -16.90 -3.93
N SER A 92 -5.15 -15.59 -3.75
CA SER A 92 -4.36 -14.73 -4.63
C SER A 92 -2.87 -15.10 -4.62
N ALA A 93 -2.30 -15.40 -3.45
CA ALA A 93 -0.91 -15.83 -3.34
C ALA A 93 -0.66 -17.18 -4.03
N LEU A 94 -1.55 -18.15 -3.84
CA LEU A 94 -1.44 -19.46 -4.49
C LEU A 94 -1.58 -19.36 -6.01
N LYS A 95 -2.55 -18.59 -6.52
CA LYS A 95 -2.68 -18.32 -7.97
C LYS A 95 -1.43 -17.65 -8.53
N PHE A 96 -0.86 -16.70 -7.81
CA PHE A 96 0.41 -16.09 -8.20
C PHE A 96 1.54 -17.12 -8.23
N ILE A 97 1.68 -17.96 -7.21
CA ILE A 97 2.70 -19.02 -7.17
C ILE A 97 2.51 -20.00 -8.33
N ALA A 98 1.27 -20.39 -8.65
CA ALA A 98 0.96 -21.28 -9.76
C ALA A 98 1.41 -20.73 -11.13
N SER A 99 1.51 -19.41 -11.28
CA SER A 99 2.00 -18.76 -12.51
C SER A 99 3.52 -18.62 -12.63
N LEU A 100 4.29 -19.22 -11.71
CA LEU A 100 5.76 -19.10 -11.67
C LEU A 100 6.43 -20.39 -12.14
N GLU A 101 7.67 -20.26 -12.59
CA GLU A 101 8.48 -21.36 -13.16
C GLU A 101 8.61 -22.57 -12.22
N ILE A 102 8.71 -22.37 -10.89
CA ILE A 102 8.73 -23.48 -9.93
C ILE A 102 7.47 -24.36 -10.03
N SER A 103 6.34 -23.76 -10.40
CA SER A 103 5.05 -24.43 -10.49
C SER A 103 4.86 -25.22 -11.78
N GLU A 104 5.68 -24.96 -12.81
CA GLU A 104 5.71 -25.73 -14.06
C GLU A 104 6.46 -27.06 -13.91
N LYS A 105 7.30 -27.16 -12.87
CA LYS A 105 8.09 -28.36 -12.59
C LYS A 105 7.20 -29.50 -12.08
N ASN A 106 7.65 -30.71 -12.37
CA ASN A 106 7.06 -31.92 -11.83
C ASN A 106 7.22 -31.93 -10.30
N ILE A 107 6.09 -32.00 -9.58
CA ILE A 107 6.04 -31.81 -8.14
C ILE A 107 6.85 -32.87 -7.37
N TYR A 108 6.87 -34.11 -7.84
CA TYR A 108 7.58 -35.23 -7.21
C TYR A 108 9.11 -35.12 -7.36
N SER A 109 9.57 -34.26 -8.28
CA SER A 109 11.00 -34.05 -8.57
C SER A 109 11.57 -32.79 -7.92
N LEU A 110 10.74 -32.00 -7.22
CA LEU A 110 11.18 -30.76 -6.59
C LEU A 110 12.24 -31.02 -5.51
N THR A 111 13.34 -30.27 -5.61
CA THR A 111 14.50 -30.40 -4.75
C THR A 111 14.67 -29.17 -3.86
N ARG A 112 15.57 -29.25 -2.88
CA ARG A 112 15.94 -28.09 -2.06
C ARG A 112 16.45 -26.90 -2.87
N GLN A 113 17.07 -27.16 -4.03
CA GLN A 113 17.62 -26.13 -4.90
C GLN A 113 16.48 -25.33 -5.52
N ASP A 114 15.42 -26.00 -5.99
CA ASP A 114 14.25 -25.35 -6.59
C ASP A 114 13.56 -24.39 -5.59
N PHE A 115 13.34 -24.83 -4.35
CA PHE A 115 12.76 -23.98 -3.31
C PHE A 115 13.68 -22.81 -2.91
N SER A 116 15.00 -23.04 -2.92
CA SER A 116 15.99 -22.01 -2.60
C SER A 116 16.05 -20.95 -3.69
N ASP A 117 16.10 -21.37 -4.95
CA ASP A 117 16.11 -20.49 -6.11
C ASP A 117 14.83 -19.67 -6.20
N PHE A 118 13.68 -20.30 -5.95
CA PHE A 118 12.41 -19.58 -5.83
C PHE A 118 12.47 -18.48 -4.77
N ALA A 119 12.91 -18.79 -3.55
CA ALA A 119 12.97 -17.81 -2.47
C ALA A 119 13.95 -16.66 -2.75
N ILE A 120 15.12 -16.99 -3.33
CA ILE A 120 16.14 -16.00 -3.72
C ILE A 120 15.62 -15.10 -4.84
N TRP A 121 14.99 -15.69 -5.86
CA TRP A 121 14.37 -14.95 -6.96
C TRP A 121 13.28 -14.01 -6.44
N ARG A 122 12.38 -14.48 -5.56
CA ARG A 122 11.36 -13.64 -4.90
C ARG A 122 11.99 -12.46 -4.16
N ARG A 123 13.14 -12.65 -3.51
CA ARG A 123 13.85 -11.60 -2.77
C ARG A 123 14.57 -10.58 -3.67
N LYS A 124 15.10 -11.03 -4.79
CA LYS A 124 15.81 -10.16 -5.76
C LYS A 124 14.84 -9.40 -6.66
N GLY A 125 13.69 -9.99 -6.95
CA GLY A 125 12.83 -9.51 -8.02
C GLY A 125 13.37 -9.93 -9.39
N ASP A 126 12.73 -9.42 -10.42
CA ASP A 126 13.08 -9.67 -11.81
C ASP A 126 13.07 -8.35 -12.60
N PRO A 127 14.25 -7.77 -12.89
CA PRO A 127 14.35 -6.55 -13.68
C PRO A 127 13.79 -6.67 -15.10
N ILE A 128 13.77 -7.87 -15.69
CA ILE A 128 13.28 -8.09 -17.06
C ILE A 128 11.75 -7.94 -17.10
N THR A 129 11.06 -8.44 -16.08
CA THR A 129 9.60 -8.29 -15.94
C THR A 129 9.20 -7.06 -15.11
N GLY A 130 10.16 -6.22 -14.70
CA GLY A 130 9.91 -5.03 -13.88
C GLY A 130 9.38 -5.34 -12.47
N ARG A 131 9.66 -6.54 -11.94
CA ARG A 131 9.17 -6.99 -10.63
C ARG A 131 10.18 -6.66 -9.55
N ASP A 132 9.76 -5.88 -8.56
CA ASP A 132 10.58 -5.63 -7.39
C ASP A 132 10.69 -6.86 -6.48
N GLY A 133 11.81 -6.95 -5.76
CA GLY A 133 12.02 -7.95 -4.74
C GLY A 133 11.07 -7.76 -3.55
N VAL A 134 10.55 -8.86 -3.01
CA VAL A 134 9.64 -8.81 -1.85
C VAL A 134 10.38 -8.92 -0.52
N ALA A 135 9.75 -8.48 0.57
CA ALA A 135 10.29 -8.62 1.91
C ALA A 135 10.55 -10.10 2.30
N PRO A 136 11.50 -10.39 3.22
CA PRO A 136 11.77 -11.75 3.70
C PRO A 136 10.55 -12.51 4.20
N SER A 137 9.60 -11.80 4.82
CA SER A 137 8.38 -12.39 5.37
C SER A 137 7.36 -12.74 4.30
N THR A 138 7.34 -12.01 3.19
CA THR A 138 6.50 -12.35 2.03
C THR A 138 7.01 -13.62 1.38
N ALA A 139 8.32 -13.74 1.13
CA ALA A 139 8.91 -14.97 0.59
C ALA A 139 8.71 -16.18 1.52
N LEU A 140 8.83 -15.97 2.84
CA LEU A 140 8.52 -17.00 3.84
C LEU A 140 7.05 -17.46 3.76
N LYS A 141 6.14 -16.51 3.54
CA LYS A 141 4.70 -16.79 3.43
C LYS A 141 4.38 -17.54 2.14
N ASP A 142 4.99 -17.18 1.03
CA ASP A 142 4.88 -17.90 -0.24
C ASP A 142 5.33 -19.37 -0.07
N LEU A 143 6.50 -19.61 0.55
CA LEU A 143 6.96 -20.96 0.88
C LEU A 143 6.00 -21.70 1.82
N SER A 144 5.39 -21.01 2.78
CA SER A 144 4.42 -21.62 3.70
C SER A 144 3.15 -22.06 2.95
N HIS A 145 2.74 -21.32 1.91
CA HIS A 145 1.64 -21.71 1.04
C HIS A 145 1.98 -22.96 0.22
N ILE A 146 3.20 -23.03 -0.34
CA ILE A 146 3.68 -24.24 -1.01
C ILE A 146 3.69 -25.44 -0.05
N LYS A 147 4.18 -25.26 1.18
CA LYS A 147 4.15 -26.33 2.20
C LYS A 147 2.74 -26.83 2.46
N ALA A 148 1.76 -25.93 2.56
CA ALA A 148 0.36 -26.31 2.80
C ALA A 148 -0.18 -27.21 1.69
N VAL A 149 0.14 -26.91 0.43
CA VAL A 149 -0.25 -27.75 -0.72
C VAL A 149 0.43 -29.12 -0.67
N LEU A 150 1.76 -29.16 -0.42
CA LEU A 150 2.50 -30.42 -0.33
C LEU A 150 1.99 -31.33 0.79
N VAL A 151 1.71 -30.75 1.97
CA VAL A 151 1.18 -31.48 3.13
C VAL A 151 -0.23 -31.99 2.83
N HIS A 152 -1.11 -31.16 2.27
CA HIS A 152 -2.45 -31.60 1.88
C HIS A 152 -2.40 -32.74 0.87
N ALA A 153 -1.57 -32.61 -0.16
CA ALA A 153 -1.39 -33.63 -1.17
C ALA A 153 -0.89 -34.97 -0.60
N GLN A 154 0.06 -34.92 0.35
CA GLN A 154 0.54 -36.13 1.00
C GLN A 154 -0.54 -36.80 1.86
N PHE A 155 -1.18 -36.05 2.76
CA PHE A 155 -2.05 -36.63 3.79
C PHE A 155 -3.49 -36.83 3.35
N VAL A 156 -3.99 -36.04 2.39
CA VAL A 156 -5.37 -36.09 1.91
C VAL A 156 -5.47 -36.84 0.59
N TRP A 157 -4.57 -36.55 -0.37
CA TRP A 157 -4.58 -37.22 -1.67
C TRP A 157 -3.75 -38.51 -1.70
N GLY A 158 -2.94 -38.77 -0.67
CA GLY A 158 -2.08 -39.94 -0.59
C GLY A 158 -0.91 -39.91 -1.57
N GLU A 159 -0.51 -38.72 -2.04
CA GLU A 159 0.59 -38.57 -3.00
C GLU A 159 1.96 -38.79 -2.31
N PRO A 160 2.89 -39.56 -2.92
CA PRO A 160 4.16 -39.95 -2.30
C PRO A 160 5.19 -38.80 -2.29
N LEU A 161 4.97 -37.81 -1.42
CA LEU A 161 5.74 -36.56 -1.35
C LEU A 161 6.71 -36.48 -0.16
N GLU A 162 6.95 -37.58 0.56
CA GLU A 162 7.81 -37.61 1.76
C GLU A 162 9.19 -36.99 1.48
N ASN A 163 9.81 -37.39 0.36
CA ASN A 163 11.13 -36.91 -0.01
C ASN A 163 11.11 -35.42 -0.35
N VAL A 164 10.10 -34.96 -1.11
CA VAL A 164 9.94 -33.56 -1.52
C VAL A 164 9.75 -32.65 -0.29
N ILE A 165 8.92 -33.09 0.66
CA ILE A 165 8.71 -32.36 1.92
C ILE A 165 10.01 -32.30 2.74
N SER A 166 10.78 -33.38 2.81
CA SER A 166 12.09 -33.36 3.48
C SER A 166 13.08 -32.40 2.78
N GLU A 167 13.08 -32.34 1.45
CA GLU A 167 13.91 -31.41 0.68
C GLU A 167 13.47 -29.95 0.88
N PHE A 168 12.15 -29.69 0.93
CA PHE A 168 11.58 -28.40 1.29
C PHE A 168 12.04 -27.94 2.67
N GLU A 169 11.97 -28.82 3.68
CA GLU A 169 12.36 -28.48 5.06
C GLU A 169 13.85 -28.14 5.18
N LYS A 170 14.71 -28.88 4.48
CA LYS A 170 16.15 -28.57 4.41
C LYS A 170 16.40 -27.21 3.77
N ALA A 171 15.69 -26.89 2.67
CA ALA A 171 15.77 -25.57 2.05
C ALA A 171 15.33 -24.47 3.01
N LEU A 172 14.19 -24.64 3.68
CA LEU A 172 13.66 -23.65 4.62
C LEU A 172 14.62 -23.38 5.78
N ILE A 173 15.26 -24.42 6.34
CA ILE A 173 16.28 -24.27 7.39
C ILE A 173 17.47 -23.45 6.86
N GLY A 174 17.99 -23.78 5.68
CA GLY A 174 19.10 -23.06 5.04
C GLY A 174 18.77 -21.59 4.79
N LEU A 175 17.63 -21.33 4.15
CA LEU A 175 17.15 -19.98 3.83
C LEU A 175 16.91 -19.13 5.09
N THR A 176 16.40 -19.74 6.16
CA THR A 176 16.17 -19.05 7.44
C THR A 176 17.49 -18.69 8.11
N LYS A 177 18.45 -19.63 8.17
CA LYS A 177 19.79 -19.37 8.72
C LYS A 177 20.55 -18.30 7.94
N ALA A 178 20.38 -18.28 6.61
CA ALA A 178 20.95 -17.26 5.74
C ALA A 178 20.20 -15.91 5.80
N ARG A 179 19.13 -15.79 6.61
CA ARG A 179 18.26 -14.60 6.71
C ARG A 179 17.62 -14.15 5.39
N ILE A 180 17.50 -15.07 4.43
CA ILE A 180 16.83 -14.83 3.13
C ILE A 180 15.32 -14.75 3.37
N VAL A 181 14.80 -15.65 4.20
CA VAL A 181 13.41 -15.66 4.65
C VAL A 181 13.38 -15.51 6.17
N THR A 182 12.59 -14.55 6.67
CA THR A 182 12.46 -14.29 8.11
C THR A 182 11.06 -13.82 8.41
N LYS A 183 10.62 -13.98 9.66
CA LYS A 183 9.34 -13.41 10.11
C LYS A 183 9.38 -11.89 10.00
N SER A 184 8.22 -11.26 9.80
CA SER A 184 8.12 -9.80 9.76
C SER A 184 8.72 -9.20 11.04
N LYS A 185 9.47 -8.12 10.90
CA LYS A 185 9.94 -7.35 12.04
C LYS A 185 8.72 -6.84 12.82
N LEU A 186 8.84 -6.87 14.14
CA LEU A 186 7.86 -6.24 15.01
C LEU A 186 7.95 -4.73 14.83
N ARG A 187 6.81 -4.06 14.68
CA ARG A 187 6.72 -2.60 14.69
C ARG A 187 6.54 -2.11 16.13
N ASP A 188 7.19 -1.01 16.44
CA ASP A 188 7.14 -0.27 17.71
C ASP A 188 6.80 1.22 17.50
N ARG A 189 6.46 1.60 16.26
CA ARG A 189 6.03 2.94 15.89
C ARG A 189 4.78 3.36 16.65
N LEU A 190 4.85 4.51 17.29
CA LEU A 190 3.72 5.22 17.91
C LEU A 190 3.64 6.63 17.31
N PRO A 191 2.45 7.17 17.03
CA PRO A 191 2.31 8.53 16.53
C PRO A 191 2.73 9.55 17.59
N THR A 192 3.33 10.66 17.17
CA THR A 192 3.62 11.80 18.07
C THR A 192 2.38 12.66 18.27
N ASP A 193 2.40 13.53 19.28
CA ASP A 193 1.30 14.46 19.53
C ASP A 193 1.13 15.44 18.35
N GLU A 194 2.23 15.89 17.74
CA GLU A 194 2.22 16.76 16.55
C GLU A 194 1.60 16.05 15.34
N GLU A 195 1.95 14.78 15.11
CA GLU A 195 1.37 13.98 14.02
C GLU A 195 -0.13 13.75 14.23
N LEU A 196 -0.55 13.42 15.45
CA LEU A 196 -1.96 13.27 15.80
C LEU A 196 -2.73 14.58 15.62
N GLN A 197 -2.14 15.72 16.00
CA GLN A 197 -2.73 17.02 15.79
C GLN A 197 -2.87 17.34 14.29
N ALA A 198 -1.80 17.16 13.51
CA ALA A 198 -1.80 17.42 12.07
C ALA A 198 -2.83 16.57 11.33
N LEU A 199 -2.90 15.27 11.63
CA LEU A 199 -3.91 14.36 11.09
C LEU A 199 -5.33 14.77 11.50
N THR A 200 -5.54 15.15 12.77
CA THR A 200 -6.84 15.62 13.26
C THR A 200 -7.29 16.86 12.48
N THR A 201 -6.43 17.87 12.36
CA THR A 201 -6.71 19.10 11.61
C THR A 201 -7.00 18.80 10.14
N PHE A 202 -6.18 17.98 9.48
CA PHE A 202 -6.36 17.59 8.08
C PHE A 202 -7.71 16.90 7.82
N PHE A 203 -8.05 15.92 8.65
CA PHE A 203 -9.30 15.18 8.50
C PHE A 203 -10.52 16.00 8.89
N TYR A 204 -10.43 16.84 9.91
CA TYR A 204 -11.51 17.72 10.32
C TYR A 204 -11.83 18.76 9.25
N LYS A 205 -10.79 19.41 8.71
CA LYS A 205 -10.90 20.33 7.56
C LYS A 205 -11.57 19.65 6.36
N THR A 206 -11.14 18.43 6.02
CA THR A 206 -11.74 17.66 4.93
C THR A 206 -13.22 17.36 5.19
N TRP A 207 -13.55 16.96 6.42
CA TRP A 207 -14.92 16.71 6.85
C TRP A 207 -15.81 17.94 6.80
N LYS A 208 -15.29 19.14 7.12
CA LYS A 208 -16.07 20.38 7.01
C LYS A 208 -16.24 20.87 5.58
N ARG A 209 -15.28 20.61 4.70
CA ARG A 209 -15.31 21.07 3.30
C ARG A 209 -16.12 20.18 2.37
N LYS A 210 -16.07 18.86 2.54
CA LYS A 210 -16.68 17.90 1.61
C LYS A 210 -17.90 17.25 2.24
N LYS A 211 -19.09 17.44 1.67
CA LYS A 211 -20.34 16.85 2.20
C LYS A 211 -20.26 15.31 2.29
N LYS A 212 -19.83 14.65 1.20
CA LYS A 212 -19.63 13.20 1.10
C LYS A 212 -18.18 12.81 1.42
N SER A 213 -17.81 12.90 2.70
CA SER A 213 -16.48 12.49 3.18
C SER A 213 -16.61 11.57 4.37
N VAL A 214 -15.65 10.67 4.55
CA VAL A 214 -15.54 9.84 5.77
C VAL A 214 -15.05 10.71 6.94
N PRO A 215 -15.64 10.63 8.14
CA PRO A 215 -15.21 11.39 9.32
C PRO A 215 -13.94 10.78 9.93
N MET A 216 -12.83 10.83 9.20
CA MET A 216 -11.57 10.17 9.56
C MET A 216 -10.98 10.65 10.89
N HIS A 217 -11.23 11.90 11.30
CA HIS A 217 -10.83 12.41 12.61
C HIS A 217 -11.50 11.60 13.73
N LEU A 218 -12.81 11.33 13.64
CA LEU A 218 -13.51 10.49 14.63
C LEU A 218 -13.02 9.04 14.57
N ILE A 219 -12.84 8.48 13.37
CA ILE A 219 -12.40 7.08 13.19
C ILE A 219 -10.99 6.86 13.78
N MET A 220 -10.06 7.77 13.52
CA MET A 220 -8.70 7.72 14.04
C MET A 220 -8.69 7.72 15.57
N TRP A 221 -9.38 8.67 16.20
CA TRP A 221 -9.45 8.74 17.65
C TRP A 221 -10.22 7.55 18.25
N PHE A 222 -11.21 7.00 17.53
CA PHE A 222 -11.93 5.81 17.97
C PHE A 222 -11.05 4.58 17.92
N ALA A 223 -10.14 4.48 16.96
CA ALA A 223 -9.12 3.43 16.93
C ALA A 223 -8.19 3.51 18.16
N ILE A 224 -7.77 4.72 18.52
CA ILE A 224 -6.89 4.97 19.69
C ILE A 224 -7.60 4.65 21.00
N TYR A 225 -8.89 4.96 21.16
CA TYR A 225 -9.60 4.67 22.40
C TYR A 225 -10.18 3.26 22.48
N SER A 226 -10.63 2.67 21.38
CA SER A 226 -11.23 1.33 21.42
C SER A 226 -10.19 0.21 21.28
N GLY A 227 -8.98 0.53 20.77
CA GLY A 227 -7.94 -0.44 20.44
C GLY A 227 -8.43 -1.54 19.49
N ARG A 228 -9.47 -1.31 18.70
CA ARG A 228 -10.03 -2.27 17.72
C ARG A 228 -9.20 -2.30 16.44
N ARG A 229 -9.27 -3.40 15.70
CA ARG A 229 -8.76 -3.43 14.32
C ARG A 229 -9.69 -2.63 13.40
N GLU A 230 -9.15 -2.17 12.29
CA GLU A 230 -9.87 -1.37 11.30
C GLU A 230 -11.16 -2.05 10.81
N ASP A 231 -11.07 -3.33 10.39
CA ASP A 231 -12.21 -4.12 9.96
C ASP A 231 -13.23 -4.34 11.09
N GLU A 232 -12.74 -4.59 12.33
CA GLU A 232 -13.60 -4.78 13.50
C GLU A 232 -14.43 -3.52 13.78
N MET A 233 -13.83 -2.32 13.71
CA MET A 233 -14.55 -1.06 13.94
C MET A 233 -15.66 -0.81 12.93
N CYS A 234 -15.39 -1.11 11.65
CA CYS A 234 -16.34 -0.91 10.57
C CYS A 234 -17.46 -1.97 10.56
N THR A 235 -17.31 -3.07 11.30
CA THR A 235 -18.29 -4.17 11.37
C THR A 235 -19.05 -4.24 12.70
N LEU A 236 -18.74 -3.38 13.68
CA LEU A 236 -19.50 -3.25 14.93
C LEU A 236 -20.96 -2.89 14.63
N ARG A 237 -21.90 -3.73 15.08
CA ARG A 237 -23.34 -3.49 14.94
C ARG A 237 -23.89 -2.72 16.13
N LEU A 238 -24.77 -1.74 15.91
CA LEU A 238 -25.39 -0.96 16.99
C LEU A 238 -26.15 -1.82 18.00
N THR A 239 -26.78 -2.90 17.55
CA THR A 239 -27.52 -3.83 18.40
C THR A 239 -26.63 -4.71 19.29
N ASP A 240 -25.34 -4.80 18.97
CA ASP A 240 -24.36 -5.62 19.68
C ASP A 240 -23.71 -4.89 20.87
N PHE A 241 -24.13 -3.64 21.14
CA PHE A 241 -23.64 -2.85 22.27
C PHE A 241 -24.41 -3.17 23.55
N ASP A 242 -23.72 -3.75 24.52
CA ASP A 242 -24.19 -3.94 25.88
C ASP A 242 -23.88 -2.69 26.72
N ARG A 243 -24.92 -1.87 26.89
CA ARG A 243 -24.86 -0.63 27.71
C ARG A 243 -24.64 -0.90 29.19
N ALA A 244 -25.09 -2.03 29.72
CA ALA A 244 -24.99 -2.33 31.15
C ALA A 244 -23.55 -2.66 31.54
N ASN A 245 -22.83 -3.36 30.67
CA ASN A 245 -21.46 -3.80 30.91
C ASN A 245 -20.39 -2.97 30.19
N SER A 246 -20.79 -1.95 29.42
CA SER A 246 -19.89 -1.14 28.57
C SER A 246 -19.05 -2.02 27.64
N GLN A 247 -19.71 -2.94 26.95
CA GLN A 247 -19.06 -3.93 26.08
C GLN A 247 -19.74 -3.99 24.72
N TRP A 248 -18.97 -4.36 23.70
CA TRP A 248 -19.48 -4.56 22.35
C TRP A 248 -19.12 -5.96 21.88
N LEU A 249 -20.10 -6.67 21.30
CA LEU A 249 -19.83 -7.95 20.65
C LEU A 249 -19.10 -7.71 19.32
N VAL A 250 -17.85 -8.16 19.26
CA VAL A 250 -17.07 -8.26 18.03
C VAL A 250 -17.35 -9.62 17.42
N ARG A 251 -18.07 -9.62 16.28
CA ARG A 251 -18.36 -10.83 15.52
C ARG A 251 -17.16 -11.22 14.66
N ASP A 252 -17.04 -12.52 14.43
CA ASP A 252 -16.00 -13.15 13.63
C ASP A 252 -14.59 -12.58 13.86
N ALA A 253 -14.21 -12.47 15.13
CA ALA A 253 -12.92 -11.92 15.52
C ALA A 253 -11.79 -12.74 14.91
N LYS A 254 -10.81 -12.05 14.34
CA LYS A 254 -9.72 -12.67 13.58
C LYS A 254 -8.91 -13.65 14.46
N HIS A 255 -8.90 -14.93 14.05
CA HIS A 255 -8.11 -16.01 14.65
C HIS A 255 -7.26 -16.72 13.58
N PRO A 256 -6.08 -17.27 13.92
CA PRO A 256 -5.26 -18.06 12.99
C PRO A 256 -5.99 -19.25 12.38
N ASP A 257 -6.90 -19.89 13.13
CA ASP A 257 -7.62 -21.10 12.72
C ASP A 257 -8.97 -20.81 12.03
N GLY A 258 -9.29 -19.54 11.78
CA GLY A 258 -10.54 -19.11 11.15
C GLY A 258 -11.33 -18.12 12.01
N SER A 259 -11.94 -17.12 11.38
CA SER A 259 -12.70 -16.09 12.07
C SER A 259 -14.16 -16.46 12.30
N GLU A 260 -14.73 -17.34 11.48
CA GLU A 260 -16.16 -17.66 11.50
C GLU A 260 -16.60 -18.23 12.86
N GLY A 261 -17.65 -17.64 13.45
CA GLY A 261 -18.19 -18.05 14.74
C GLY A 261 -17.37 -17.61 15.95
N ASN A 262 -16.19 -16.99 15.77
CA ASN A 262 -15.36 -16.51 16.86
C ASN A 262 -15.86 -15.16 17.40
N HIS A 263 -16.96 -15.18 18.14
CA HIS A 263 -17.55 -13.97 18.71
C HIS A 263 -16.96 -13.63 20.07
N LYS A 264 -16.62 -12.36 20.31
CA LYS A 264 -15.97 -11.90 21.54
C LYS A 264 -16.48 -10.56 22.02
N TYR A 265 -16.72 -10.43 23.32
CA TYR A 265 -17.01 -9.13 23.93
C TYR A 265 -15.73 -8.35 24.18
N ALA A 266 -15.65 -7.15 23.61
CA ALA A 266 -14.61 -6.17 23.91
C ALA A 266 -15.16 -5.12 24.87
N HIS A 267 -14.38 -4.75 25.89
CA HIS A 267 -14.71 -3.67 26.81
C HIS A 267 -14.35 -2.31 26.22
N PHE A 268 -15.22 -1.32 26.42
CA PHE A 268 -15.06 0.04 25.94
C PHE A 268 -15.04 1.00 27.13
N GLU A 269 -13.95 1.73 27.28
CA GLU A 269 -13.81 2.74 28.33
C GLU A 269 -14.59 4.02 27.95
N PRO A 270 -14.89 4.91 28.92
CA PRO A 270 -15.78 6.05 28.71
C PRO A 270 -15.45 6.93 27.50
N LYS A 271 -14.16 7.20 27.25
CA LYS A 271 -13.72 7.99 26.07
C LYS A 271 -14.06 7.33 24.74
N ALA A 272 -13.99 6.00 24.67
CA ALA A 272 -14.36 5.26 23.46
C ALA A 272 -15.87 5.32 23.23
N ILE A 273 -16.68 5.25 24.30
CA ILE A 273 -18.15 5.36 24.23
C ILE A 273 -18.57 6.78 23.85
N GLU A 274 -17.93 7.81 24.42
CA GLU A 274 -18.17 9.21 24.05
C GLU A 274 -17.96 9.41 22.55
N LEU A 275 -16.86 8.88 22.01
CA LEU A 275 -16.56 8.99 20.60
C LEU A 275 -17.48 8.11 19.73
N ALA A 276 -17.93 6.96 20.23
CA ALA A 276 -18.98 6.17 19.58
C ALA A 276 -20.27 7.00 19.41
N ASN A 277 -20.67 7.75 20.44
CA ASN A 277 -21.83 8.62 20.40
C ASN A 277 -21.68 9.76 19.37
N LYS A 278 -20.46 10.23 19.08
CA LYS A 278 -20.22 11.22 18.01
C LYS A 278 -20.61 10.71 16.62
N PHE A 279 -20.50 9.41 16.35
CA PHE A 279 -21.00 8.81 15.10
C PHE A 279 -22.53 8.76 15.02
N LEU A 280 -23.22 8.85 16.15
CA LEU A 280 -24.67 8.81 16.28
C LEU A 280 -25.33 10.19 16.30
N GLU A 281 -24.54 11.27 16.46
CA GLU A 281 -25.04 12.64 16.32
C GLU A 281 -25.70 12.82 14.95
N HIS A 282 -26.87 13.47 14.93
CA HIS A 282 -27.76 13.54 13.77
C HIS A 282 -27.05 13.87 12.45
N ASP A 283 -26.26 14.95 12.43
CA ASP A 283 -25.58 15.43 11.22
C ASP A 283 -24.47 14.49 10.77
N THR A 284 -23.71 13.94 11.72
CA THR A 284 -22.66 12.97 11.46
C THR A 284 -23.26 11.68 10.92
N ARG A 285 -24.27 11.13 11.60
CA ARG A 285 -24.93 9.89 11.22
C ARG A 285 -25.53 9.98 9.82
N LYS A 286 -26.29 11.05 9.54
CA LYS A 286 -26.89 11.29 8.23
C LYS A 286 -25.84 11.26 7.12
N ARG A 287 -24.73 11.98 7.30
CA ARG A 287 -23.67 12.09 6.29
C ARG A 287 -22.93 10.78 6.04
N ILE A 288 -22.68 9.97 7.07
CA ILE A 288 -22.01 8.68 6.87
C ILE A 288 -22.96 7.69 6.17
N LEU A 289 -24.25 7.70 6.50
CA LEU A 289 -25.25 6.85 5.82
C LEU A 289 -25.43 7.21 4.34
N GLU A 290 -25.26 8.48 3.95
CA GLU A 290 -25.23 8.91 2.54
C GLU A 290 -24.10 8.25 1.72
N LEU A 291 -23.14 7.55 2.36
CA LEU A 291 -22.10 6.78 1.68
C LEU A 291 -22.58 5.40 1.19
N GLY A 292 -23.80 4.98 1.55
CA GLY A 292 -24.46 3.78 0.99
C GLY A 292 -24.19 2.46 1.72
N TYR A 293 -23.73 2.51 2.97
CA TYR A 293 -23.47 1.32 3.80
C TYR A 293 -24.61 1.10 4.81
N SER A 294 -24.66 -0.10 5.41
CA SER A 294 -25.72 -0.54 6.32
C SER A 294 -25.88 0.38 7.55
N ASP A 295 -27.12 0.80 7.82
CA ASP A 295 -27.50 1.59 8.98
C ASP A 295 -27.48 0.81 10.32
N GLN A 296 -27.19 -0.49 10.26
CA GLN A 296 -27.00 -1.32 11.45
C GLN A 296 -25.60 -1.18 12.05
N LEU A 297 -24.64 -0.64 11.29
CA LEU A 297 -23.24 -0.51 11.72
C LEU A 297 -23.00 0.80 12.47
N LEU A 298 -22.08 0.78 13.45
CA LEU A 298 -21.62 1.98 14.15
C LEU A 298 -20.92 2.93 13.19
N ILE A 299 -19.94 2.41 12.44
CA ILE A 299 -19.17 3.15 11.44
C ILE A 299 -19.44 2.53 10.07
N PRO A 300 -20.51 2.96 9.36
CA PRO A 300 -20.91 2.39 8.08
C PRO A 300 -20.01 2.88 6.95
N VAL A 301 -18.78 2.35 6.90
CA VAL A 301 -17.76 2.65 5.88
C VAL A 301 -16.99 1.39 5.52
N ASN A 302 -16.43 1.34 4.32
CA ASN A 302 -15.51 0.27 3.93
C ASN A 302 -14.16 0.46 4.63
N SER A 303 -13.67 -0.56 5.34
CA SER A 303 -12.38 -0.52 6.04
C SER A 303 -11.26 -0.13 5.08
N ARG A 304 -11.10 -0.79 3.92
CA ARG A 304 -10.08 -0.43 2.90
C ARG A 304 -10.07 1.06 2.55
N THR A 305 -11.20 1.76 2.60
CA THR A 305 -11.24 3.22 2.40
C THR A 305 -10.58 3.98 3.56
N VAL A 306 -10.80 3.56 4.81
CA VAL A 306 -10.13 4.08 6.01
C VAL A 306 -8.61 3.96 5.88
N SER A 307 -8.09 2.76 5.60
CA SER A 307 -6.64 2.56 5.39
C SER A 307 -6.09 3.46 4.28
N VAL A 308 -6.74 3.51 3.11
CA VAL A 308 -6.29 4.34 1.98
C VAL A 308 -6.31 5.83 2.32
N TYR A 309 -7.35 6.32 3.00
CA TYR A 309 -7.45 7.73 3.38
C TYR A 309 -6.41 8.09 4.43
N PHE A 310 -6.13 7.19 5.37
CA PHE A 310 -5.08 7.39 6.36
C PHE A 310 -3.70 7.47 5.71
N THR A 311 -3.36 6.51 4.85
CA THR A 311 -2.09 6.52 4.11
C THR A 311 -1.93 7.78 3.25
N ARG A 312 -2.98 8.21 2.55
CA ARG A 312 -2.94 9.45 1.76
C ARG A 312 -2.73 10.69 2.63
N ALA A 313 -3.33 10.75 3.81
CA ALA A 313 -3.14 11.85 4.73
C ALA A 313 -1.71 11.86 5.30
N CYS A 314 -1.16 10.70 5.67
CA CYS A 314 0.24 10.60 6.08
C CYS A 314 1.17 11.10 4.96
N ASN A 315 0.97 10.66 3.71
CA ASN A 315 1.79 11.12 2.59
C ASN A 315 1.65 12.63 2.34
N ALA A 316 0.44 13.18 2.43
CA ALA A 316 0.20 14.62 2.24
C ALA A 316 0.75 15.50 3.37
N LEU A 317 1.00 14.92 4.55
CA LEU A 317 1.57 15.56 5.72
C LEU A 317 3.04 15.16 5.95
N GLU A 318 3.63 14.42 4.99
CA GLU A 318 5.02 13.94 5.06
C GLU A 318 5.32 13.12 6.33
N ILE A 319 4.31 12.40 6.86
CA ILE A 319 4.44 11.54 8.02
C ILE A 319 5.06 10.21 7.60
N GLU A 320 6.29 9.97 8.04
CA GLU A 320 7.04 8.76 7.70
C GLU A 320 6.63 7.53 8.54
N ASP A 321 6.52 6.41 7.83
CA ASP A 321 6.30 5.06 8.37
C ASP A 321 5.20 4.93 9.44
N LEU A 322 4.10 5.71 9.33
CA LEU A 322 2.93 5.55 10.18
C LEU A 322 1.80 4.83 9.43
N ARG A 323 1.25 3.78 10.04
CA ARG A 323 0.12 3.00 9.51
C ARG A 323 -1.08 3.10 10.42
N PHE A 324 -2.27 2.92 9.87
CA PHE A 324 -3.50 2.92 10.66
C PHE A 324 -3.47 1.86 11.77
N HIS A 325 -2.82 0.71 11.53
CA HIS A 325 -2.66 -0.33 12.56
C HIS A 325 -1.81 0.12 13.76
N ASP A 326 -0.90 1.08 13.57
CA ASP A 326 -0.07 1.61 14.67
C ASP A 326 -0.93 2.37 15.70
N LEU A 327 -2.13 2.83 15.34
CA LEU A 327 -3.10 3.43 16.29
C LEU A 327 -3.60 2.43 17.33
N ARG A 328 -3.68 1.13 16.99
CA ARG A 328 -4.00 0.08 17.95
C ARG A 328 -2.84 -0.19 18.91
N HIS A 329 -1.60 -0.03 18.42
CA HIS A 329 -0.43 -0.06 19.30
C HIS A 329 -0.45 1.13 20.26
N GLU A 330 -0.78 2.33 19.77
CA GLU A 330 -0.98 3.52 20.61
C GLU A 330 -2.07 3.31 21.66
N ALA A 331 -3.21 2.72 21.29
CA ALA A 331 -4.28 2.38 22.24
C ALA A 331 -3.77 1.50 23.40
N ALA A 332 -3.13 0.39 23.07
CA ALA A 332 -2.60 -0.55 24.07
C ALA A 332 -1.52 0.10 24.94
N THR A 333 -0.67 0.96 24.36
CA THR A 333 0.33 1.75 25.09
C THR A 333 -0.36 2.69 26.07
N ARG A 334 -1.35 3.48 25.64
CA ARG A 334 -2.05 4.44 26.52
C ARG A 334 -2.67 3.76 27.73
N TYR A 335 -3.36 2.65 27.52
CA TYR A 335 -3.96 1.89 28.63
C TYR A 335 -2.93 1.28 29.58
N ALA A 336 -1.80 0.79 29.05
CA ALA A 336 -0.71 0.30 29.89
C ALA A 336 -0.10 1.42 30.75
N GLU A 337 0.11 2.60 30.15
CA GLU A 337 0.59 3.80 30.83
C GLU A 337 -0.41 4.33 31.89
N ASP A 338 -1.70 4.05 31.70
CA ASP A 338 -2.77 4.36 32.65
C ASP A 338 -2.88 3.30 33.77
N GLY A 339 -1.98 2.32 33.80
CA GLY A 339 -1.87 1.33 34.87
C GLY A 339 -2.77 0.11 34.69
N PHE A 340 -3.29 -0.13 33.49
CA PHE A 340 -4.15 -1.29 33.26
C PHE A 340 -3.34 -2.58 33.34
N SER A 341 -3.85 -3.54 34.11
CA SER A 341 -3.27 -4.89 34.13
C SER A 341 -3.43 -5.56 32.76
N ILE A 342 -2.56 -6.53 32.46
CA ILE A 342 -2.63 -7.25 31.19
C ILE A 342 -3.98 -7.92 30.96
N PRO A 343 -4.63 -8.57 31.95
CA PRO A 343 -6.00 -9.08 31.76
C PRO A 343 -7.00 -7.98 31.36
N LYS A 344 -6.93 -6.79 31.96
CA LYS A 344 -7.81 -5.67 31.58
C LYS A 344 -7.48 -5.14 30.18
N LEU A 345 -6.20 -5.11 29.80
CA LEU A 345 -5.79 -4.82 28.43
C LEU A 345 -6.30 -5.88 27.44
N GLN A 346 -6.39 -7.15 27.82
CA GLN A 346 -6.93 -8.21 26.97
C GLN A 346 -8.44 -8.05 26.75
N THR A 347 -9.21 -7.63 27.76
CA THR A 347 -10.65 -7.39 27.59
C THR A 347 -10.92 -6.22 26.64
N ILE A 348 -10.05 -5.22 26.61
CA ILE A 348 -10.16 -4.11 25.65
C ILE A 348 -9.63 -4.55 24.30
N THR A 349 -8.37 -4.99 24.21
CA THR A 349 -7.66 -5.22 22.95
C THR A 349 -7.97 -6.58 22.29
N LEU A 350 -8.58 -7.54 22.97
CA LEU A 350 -8.82 -8.91 22.49
C LEU A 350 -7.55 -9.62 21.95
N HIS A 351 -6.38 -9.35 22.53
CA HIS A 351 -5.19 -10.15 22.24
C HIS A 351 -5.24 -11.48 23.01
N GLU A 352 -5.16 -12.58 22.29
CA GLU A 352 -5.17 -13.93 22.89
C GLU A 352 -3.80 -14.33 23.44
N SER A 353 -2.73 -13.96 22.74
CA SER A 353 -1.38 -14.35 23.13
C SER A 353 -0.74 -13.33 24.06
N TRP A 354 -0.30 -13.82 25.23
CA TRP A 354 0.57 -13.07 26.15
C TRP A 354 1.80 -12.50 25.46
N ASN A 355 2.39 -13.22 24.50
CA ASN A 355 3.60 -12.77 23.81
C ASN A 355 3.39 -11.46 23.02
N THR A 356 2.16 -11.18 22.58
CA THR A 356 1.82 -9.92 21.92
C THR A 356 1.74 -8.76 22.92
N LEU A 357 1.28 -9.03 24.15
CA LEU A 357 1.10 -8.02 25.19
C LEU A 357 2.30 -7.85 26.13
N LYS A 358 3.24 -8.80 26.15
CA LYS A 358 4.42 -8.80 27.03
C LYS A 358 5.22 -7.50 27.00
N ARG A 359 5.22 -6.79 25.86
CA ARG A 359 5.89 -5.49 25.68
C ARG A 359 5.31 -4.37 26.55
N TYR A 360 4.05 -4.47 26.95
CA TYR A 360 3.34 -3.45 27.73
C TYR A 360 3.58 -3.59 29.24
N VAL A 361 4.22 -4.69 29.69
CA VAL A 361 4.40 -5.01 31.13
C VAL A 361 5.35 -4.05 31.84
N ASN A 362 6.35 -3.50 31.14
CA ASN A 362 7.40 -2.66 31.73
C ASN A 362 7.50 -1.28 31.04
N LEU A 363 6.37 -0.74 30.58
CA LEU A 363 6.36 0.47 29.76
C LEU A 363 6.50 1.72 30.63
N LYS A 364 7.48 2.58 30.33
CA LYS A 364 7.64 3.87 31.02
C LYS A 364 6.52 4.81 30.57
N LYS A 365 5.82 5.40 31.52
CA LYS A 365 4.77 6.39 31.24
C LYS A 365 5.35 7.58 30.48
N ARG A 366 4.86 7.82 29.26
CA ARG A 366 5.07 9.10 28.57
C ARG A 366 4.44 10.24 29.40
N GLY A 367 4.94 11.47 29.23
CA GLY A 367 4.45 12.65 29.94
C GLY A 367 3.02 13.03 29.56
N ARG A 368 2.80 14.30 29.20
CA ARG A 368 1.51 14.71 28.61
C ARG A 368 1.31 13.97 27.28
N ARG A 369 0.07 13.59 26.98
CA ARG A 369 -0.35 12.99 25.70
C ARG A 369 -1.52 13.81 25.15
N LEU A 370 -1.54 14.01 23.84
CA LEU A 370 -2.67 14.66 23.18
C LEU A 370 -3.93 13.81 23.30
N ASP A 371 -5.05 14.46 23.59
CA ASP A 371 -6.37 13.85 23.72
C ASP A 371 -7.35 14.45 22.70
N PHE A 372 -8.40 13.70 22.35
CA PHE A 372 -9.38 14.08 21.33
C PHE A 372 -9.97 15.48 21.55
N ALA A 373 -10.38 15.81 22.78
CA ALA A 373 -10.98 17.10 23.08
C ALA A 373 -10.00 18.27 22.83
N GLU A 374 -8.74 18.09 23.22
CA GLU A 374 -7.68 19.07 22.96
C GLU A 374 -7.41 19.19 21.45
N ALA A 375 -7.24 18.05 20.77
CA ALA A 375 -6.93 18.02 19.35
C ALA A 375 -8.03 18.65 18.49
N MET A 376 -9.29 18.38 18.84
CA MET A 376 -10.46 18.95 18.20
C MET A 376 -10.59 20.44 18.47
N SER A 377 -10.32 20.91 19.70
CA SER A 377 -10.33 22.34 20.01
C SER A 377 -9.37 23.11 19.11
N VAL A 378 -8.14 22.60 18.94
CA VAL A 378 -7.14 23.19 18.05
C VAL A 378 -7.57 23.11 16.58
N ALA A 379 -8.07 21.97 16.12
CA ALA A 379 -8.54 21.80 14.73
C ALA A 379 -9.76 22.67 14.40
N GLU A 380 -10.65 22.90 15.38
CA GLU A 380 -11.79 23.78 15.28
C GLU A 380 -11.37 25.24 15.24
N ALA A 381 -10.45 25.65 16.11
CA ALA A 381 -9.88 26.99 16.10
C ALA A 381 -9.17 27.26 14.76
N ASP A 382 -8.33 26.34 14.28
CA ASP A 382 -7.67 26.42 12.96
C ASP A 382 -8.70 26.57 11.83
N TYR A 383 -9.73 25.73 11.82
CA TYR A 383 -10.80 25.82 10.83
C TYR A 383 -11.53 27.16 10.90
N ASN A 384 -11.86 27.63 12.09
CA ASN A 384 -12.60 28.87 12.28
C ASN A 384 -11.77 30.11 11.93
N ASN A 385 -10.49 30.13 12.28
CA ASN A 385 -9.59 31.26 12.03
C ASN A 385 -9.16 31.35 10.56
N HIS A 386 -8.84 30.23 9.93
CA HIS A 386 -8.28 30.22 8.58
C HIS A 386 -9.29 29.90 7.48
N TYR A 387 -10.43 29.26 7.80
CA TYR A 387 -11.31 28.68 6.78
C TYR A 387 -12.79 29.07 6.88
N LYS A 388 -13.30 29.49 8.05
CA LYS A 388 -14.69 29.98 8.18
C LYS A 388 -14.87 31.34 7.51
N GLU A 389 -13.86 32.21 7.57
CA GLU A 389 -13.84 33.47 6.81
C GLU A 389 -13.64 33.23 5.32
N TRP A 390 -12.86 32.22 4.94
CA TRP A 390 -12.68 31.82 3.55
C TRP A 390 -13.98 31.31 2.90
N ASN A 391 -14.86 30.67 3.68
CA ASN A 391 -16.17 30.18 3.22
C ASN A 391 -17.24 31.30 3.13
N LYS A 392 -17.15 32.34 3.99
CA LYS A 392 -17.94 33.58 3.82
C LYS A 392 -17.44 34.38 2.63
N LYS A 393 -16.12 34.55 2.50
CA LYS A 393 -15.50 35.14 1.32
C LYS A 393 -15.85 34.36 0.06
N GLN A 394 -15.84 33.03 0.02
CA GLN A 394 -16.25 32.28 -1.19
C GLN A 394 -17.75 32.38 -1.54
N ARG A 395 -18.66 32.58 -0.57
CA ARG A 395 -20.08 32.86 -0.89
C ARG A 395 -20.29 34.29 -1.36
N VAL A 396 -19.59 35.24 -0.73
CA VAL A 396 -19.58 36.65 -1.13
C VAL A 396 -18.85 36.83 -2.47
N ILE A 397 -17.79 36.08 -2.72
CA ILE A 397 -17.04 35.99 -3.99
C ILE A 397 -17.88 35.22 -5.01
N SER A 398 -18.65 34.17 -4.68
CA SER A 398 -19.52 33.55 -5.70
C SER A 398 -20.67 34.46 -6.12
N GLU A 399 -21.22 35.25 -5.19
CA GLU A 399 -22.26 36.24 -5.49
C GLU A 399 -21.68 37.48 -6.19
N ILE A 400 -20.51 37.98 -5.76
CA ILE A 400 -19.76 39.07 -6.41
C ILE A 400 -19.20 38.64 -7.76
N ASP A 401 -18.67 37.43 -7.94
CA ASP A 401 -18.19 36.88 -9.21
C ASP A 401 -19.38 36.68 -10.17
N THR A 402 -20.56 36.29 -9.67
CA THR A 402 -21.79 36.32 -10.50
C THR A 402 -22.33 37.73 -10.76
N PHE A 403 -21.97 38.73 -9.95
CA PHE A 403 -22.45 40.11 -10.09
C PHE A 403 -21.50 40.97 -10.94
N GLU A 404 -20.19 40.92 -10.71
CA GLU A 404 -19.10 41.49 -11.54
C GLU A 404 -19.00 40.81 -12.92
N ALA A 405 -19.40 39.53 -13.06
CA ALA A 405 -19.53 38.91 -14.39
C ALA A 405 -20.84 39.29 -15.12
N PHE A 406 -21.83 39.87 -14.44
CA PHE A 406 -23.11 40.30 -15.04
C PHE A 406 -23.15 41.81 -15.30
N GLU A 407 -22.50 42.63 -14.47
CA GLU A 407 -22.28 44.05 -14.70
C GLU A 407 -20.78 44.32 -14.68
N VAL A 408 -20.23 44.77 -15.82
CA VAL A 408 -18.91 45.38 -16.08
C VAL A 408 -18.08 44.70 -17.18
N SER A 409 -18.35 45.23 -18.38
CA SER A 409 -17.45 45.53 -19.51
C SER A 409 -17.18 44.47 -20.58
N GLU A 410 -17.45 44.89 -21.82
CA GLU A 410 -17.03 44.28 -23.10
C GLU A 410 -15.49 44.30 -23.31
N ASN A 411 -14.68 44.53 -22.26
CA ASN A 411 -13.23 44.61 -22.36
C ASN A 411 -12.62 43.22 -22.49
N LEU A 412 -12.63 42.71 -23.71
CA LEU A 412 -11.87 41.54 -24.16
C LEU A 412 -10.39 41.84 -24.41
N GLU A 413 -9.99 43.12 -24.29
CA GLU A 413 -8.63 43.55 -24.59
C GLU A 413 -7.70 43.23 -23.41
N ILE A 414 -6.76 42.32 -23.66
CA ILE A 414 -5.67 41.98 -22.74
C ILE A 414 -4.66 43.11 -22.75
N ASP A 415 -4.54 43.77 -21.61
CA ASP A 415 -3.60 44.86 -21.37
C ASP A 415 -2.67 44.46 -20.22
N VAL A 416 -1.41 44.23 -20.59
CA VAL A 416 -0.35 43.72 -19.72
C VAL A 416 0.94 44.47 -20.04
N PRO A 417 1.84 44.67 -19.06
CA PRO A 417 3.03 45.51 -19.22
C PRO A 417 4.08 44.94 -20.17
N TYR A 418 4.02 43.65 -20.50
CA TYR A 418 5.02 42.94 -21.30
C TYR A 418 4.39 42.22 -22.49
N ASN A 419 4.99 42.35 -23.66
CA ASN A 419 4.44 41.83 -24.91
C ASN A 419 4.60 40.30 -25.00
N PHE A 420 5.65 39.73 -24.41
CA PHE A 420 5.79 38.27 -24.30
C PHE A 420 4.68 37.63 -23.46
N ILE A 421 4.17 38.31 -22.42
CA ILE A 421 3.02 37.86 -21.62
C ILE A 421 1.73 37.95 -22.42
N LYS A 422 1.53 39.06 -23.12
CA LYS A 422 0.36 39.26 -23.98
C LYS A 422 0.22 38.15 -25.01
N THR A 423 1.31 37.85 -25.72
CA THR A 423 1.35 36.79 -26.74
C THR A 423 0.98 35.41 -26.17
N GLN A 424 1.44 35.12 -24.96
CA GLN A 424 1.17 33.83 -24.31
C GLN A 424 -0.24 33.71 -23.74
N LEU A 425 -0.78 34.80 -23.18
CA LEU A 425 -2.19 34.89 -22.77
C LEU A 425 -3.12 34.69 -23.96
N GLU A 426 -2.83 35.32 -25.10
CA GLU A 426 -3.60 35.16 -26.34
C GLU A 426 -3.55 33.69 -26.83
N LYS A 427 -2.36 33.07 -26.83
CA LYS A 427 -2.19 31.65 -27.18
C LYS A 427 -2.95 30.73 -26.23
N PHE A 428 -2.92 31.00 -24.93
CA PHE A 428 -3.68 30.24 -23.93
C PHE A 428 -5.19 30.33 -24.20
N ILE A 429 -5.71 31.55 -24.40
CA ILE A 429 -7.12 31.77 -24.68
C ILE A 429 -7.54 31.07 -25.97
N GLU A 430 -6.77 31.20 -27.06
CA GLU A 430 -7.10 30.59 -28.34
C GLU A 430 -7.16 29.05 -28.24
N THR A 431 -6.17 28.45 -27.56
CA THR A 431 -6.09 27.00 -27.35
C THR A 431 -7.28 26.48 -26.53
N HIS A 432 -7.65 27.19 -25.47
CA HIS A 432 -8.64 26.71 -24.51
C HIS A 432 -10.09 27.11 -24.85
N LYS A 433 -10.28 28.18 -25.64
CA LYS A 433 -11.58 28.58 -26.20
C LYS A 433 -12.09 27.57 -27.24
N GLN A 434 -11.21 26.75 -27.83
CA GLN A 434 -11.61 25.67 -28.74
C GLN A 434 -11.76 24.30 -28.05
N SER A 435 -11.24 24.15 -26.82
CA SER A 435 -11.25 22.88 -26.08
C SER A 435 -12.62 22.59 -25.46
N LYS A 436 -13.35 21.62 -26.03
CA LYS A 436 -14.66 21.15 -25.51
C LYS A 436 -14.59 20.67 -24.06
N TYR A 437 -13.48 20.07 -23.66
CA TYR A 437 -13.27 19.61 -22.29
C TYR A 437 -13.06 20.77 -21.32
N PHE A 438 -12.20 21.73 -21.69
CA PHE A 438 -11.93 22.92 -20.88
C PHE A 438 -13.21 23.74 -20.66
N ILE A 439 -13.95 23.98 -21.73
CA ILE A 439 -15.24 24.67 -21.67
C ILE A 439 -16.21 23.95 -20.73
N ARG A 440 -16.33 22.62 -20.83
CA ARG A 440 -17.25 21.87 -19.96
C ARG A 440 -16.84 21.91 -18.49
N LYS A 441 -15.54 21.89 -18.22
CA LYS A 441 -14.97 21.78 -16.86
C LYS A 441 -14.98 23.14 -16.14
N HIS A 442 -14.58 24.20 -16.84
CA HIS A 442 -14.33 25.52 -16.23
C HIS A 442 -15.35 26.58 -16.63
N VAL A 443 -15.91 26.53 -17.85
CA VAL A 443 -16.75 27.63 -18.39
C VAL A 443 -18.26 27.37 -18.28
N LYS A 444 -18.73 26.15 -18.58
CA LYS A 444 -20.16 25.82 -18.74
C LYS A 444 -20.98 25.99 -17.44
N LYS A 445 -20.31 26.03 -16.28
CA LYS A 445 -20.95 26.22 -14.98
C LYS A 445 -21.20 27.70 -14.63
N LEU A 446 -20.53 28.63 -15.33
CA LEU A 446 -20.48 30.04 -14.96
C LEU A 446 -21.50 30.92 -15.71
N ASN A 447 -22.17 30.38 -16.73
CA ASN A 447 -23.25 31.03 -17.49
C ASN A 447 -22.93 32.46 -18.01
N THR A 448 -21.67 32.75 -18.31
CA THR A 448 -21.20 34.04 -18.84
C THR A 448 -20.81 33.92 -20.33
N PRO A 449 -21.12 34.93 -21.18
CA PRO A 449 -20.66 34.98 -22.56
C PRO A 449 -19.15 35.29 -22.69
N PHE A 450 -18.49 35.78 -21.63
CA PHE A 450 -17.09 36.25 -21.67
C PHE A 450 -16.21 35.55 -20.62
N PRO A 451 -15.95 34.23 -20.75
CA PRO A 451 -15.23 33.46 -19.75
C PRO A 451 -13.74 33.83 -19.58
N PHE A 452 -13.17 34.62 -20.48
CA PHE A 452 -11.77 35.03 -20.45
C PHE A 452 -11.62 36.55 -20.28
N ALA A 453 -12.60 37.21 -19.67
CA ALA A 453 -12.52 38.64 -19.40
C ALA A 453 -11.33 38.96 -18.48
N TRP A 454 -10.56 40.00 -18.83
CA TRP A 454 -9.33 40.39 -18.16
C TRP A 454 -9.53 41.64 -17.29
N ASN A 455 -9.07 41.60 -16.04
CA ASN A 455 -9.06 42.74 -15.15
C ASN A 455 -7.74 43.51 -15.32
N LYS A 456 -7.79 44.68 -15.98
CA LYS A 456 -6.60 45.50 -16.26
C LYS A 456 -5.92 46.02 -14.97
N GLU A 457 -6.69 46.37 -13.93
CA GLU A 457 -6.14 46.90 -12.68
C GLU A 457 -5.43 45.84 -11.86
N LYS A 458 -6.01 44.63 -11.78
CA LYS A 458 -5.47 43.52 -10.99
C LYS A 458 -4.47 42.64 -11.75
N GLN A 459 -4.38 42.81 -13.07
CA GLN A 459 -3.54 41.99 -13.95
C GLN A 459 -3.85 40.49 -13.82
N GLU A 460 -5.14 40.13 -13.79
CA GLU A 460 -5.62 38.75 -13.69
C GLU A 460 -6.97 38.56 -14.44
N PHE A 461 -7.35 37.31 -14.73
CA PHE A 461 -8.71 37.03 -15.22
C PHE A 461 -9.74 37.28 -14.12
N TYR A 462 -10.89 37.88 -14.47
CA TYR A 462 -11.99 38.07 -13.53
C TYR A 462 -12.50 36.76 -12.93
N ILE A 463 -12.44 35.68 -13.71
CA ILE A 463 -12.87 34.36 -13.28
C ILE A 463 -11.68 33.62 -12.67
N THR A 464 -11.76 33.40 -11.36
CA THR A 464 -10.70 32.74 -10.58
C THR A 464 -10.30 31.37 -11.14
N GLU A 465 -11.25 30.53 -11.58
CA GLU A 465 -10.92 29.22 -12.14
C GLU A 465 -10.15 29.30 -13.46
N ILE A 466 -10.32 30.38 -14.22
CA ILE A 466 -9.61 30.62 -15.48
C ILE A 466 -8.22 31.17 -15.19
N GLN A 467 -8.10 32.05 -14.19
CA GLN A 467 -6.81 32.51 -13.67
C GLN A 467 -5.92 31.34 -13.20
N ILE A 468 -6.47 30.43 -12.39
CA ILE A 468 -5.73 29.24 -11.93
C ILE A 468 -5.28 28.38 -13.12
N ALA A 469 -6.16 28.17 -14.10
CA ALA A 469 -5.82 27.39 -15.29
C ALA A 469 -4.75 28.04 -16.17
N TRP A 470 -4.74 29.37 -16.24
CA TRP A 470 -3.67 30.13 -16.88
C TRP A 470 -2.34 29.95 -16.16
N GLU A 471 -2.35 30.06 -14.83
CA GLU A 471 -1.13 29.89 -14.03
C GLU A 471 -0.52 28.50 -14.20
N ASP A 472 -1.34 27.44 -14.13
CA ASP A 472 -0.90 26.06 -14.36
C ASP A 472 -0.30 25.90 -15.77
N TRP A 473 -0.95 26.49 -16.78
CA TRP A 473 -0.47 26.40 -18.16
C TRP A 473 0.86 27.12 -18.37
N PHE A 474 1.05 28.29 -17.76
CA PHE A 474 2.28 29.07 -17.88
C PHE A 474 3.46 28.40 -17.16
N VAL A 475 3.24 27.72 -16.04
CA VAL A 475 4.31 26.94 -15.39
C VAL A 475 4.86 25.84 -16.31
N GLU A 476 3.98 25.19 -17.07
CA GLU A 476 4.34 24.07 -17.93
C GLU A 476 4.89 24.50 -19.31
N HIS A 477 4.42 25.63 -19.85
CA HIS A 477 4.66 26.03 -21.24
C HIS A 477 5.21 27.45 -21.41
N GLY A 478 5.34 28.21 -20.32
CA GLY A 478 5.65 29.62 -20.34
C GLY A 478 7.12 29.91 -20.59
N GLU A 479 7.40 30.92 -21.41
CA GLU A 479 8.75 31.42 -21.68
C GLU A 479 8.83 32.92 -21.35
N VAL A 480 9.91 33.34 -20.70
CA VAL A 480 10.14 34.76 -20.35
C VAL A 480 11.14 35.35 -21.33
N ASP A 481 10.73 36.39 -22.05
CA ASP A 481 11.64 37.18 -22.87
C ASP A 481 12.31 38.24 -22.00
N TRP A 482 13.49 37.91 -21.49
CA TRP A 482 14.29 38.78 -20.63
C TRP A 482 14.69 40.08 -21.32
N SER A 483 14.72 40.14 -22.66
CA SER A 483 15.07 41.36 -23.39
C SER A 483 13.99 42.45 -23.31
N GLU A 484 12.74 42.08 -23.00
CA GLU A 484 11.64 43.03 -22.77
C GLU A 484 11.58 43.54 -21.31
N LEU A 485 12.36 42.95 -20.40
CA LEU A 485 12.37 43.33 -18.99
C LEU A 485 13.34 44.50 -18.72
N PRO A 486 13.14 45.26 -17.62
CA PRO A 486 14.09 46.29 -17.20
C PRO A 486 15.52 45.74 -17.07
N PRO A 487 16.55 46.52 -17.44
CA PRO A 487 17.94 46.12 -17.25
C PRO A 487 18.18 45.76 -15.78
N GLU A 488 19.00 44.74 -15.53
CA GLU A 488 19.31 44.23 -14.18
C GLU A 488 18.18 43.44 -13.50
N ALA A 489 17.10 43.12 -14.23
CA ALA A 489 16.14 42.11 -13.81
C ALA A 489 16.86 40.77 -13.58
N SER A 490 16.40 40.01 -12.58
CA SER A 490 16.99 38.70 -12.23
C SER A 490 15.95 37.59 -12.17
N HIS A 491 14.72 37.97 -11.80
CA HIS A 491 13.61 37.06 -11.58
C HIS A 491 12.33 37.69 -12.14
N PHE A 492 11.46 36.86 -12.70
CA PHE A 492 10.13 37.27 -13.13
C PHE A 492 9.06 36.41 -12.46
N SER A 493 8.03 37.08 -11.92
CA SER A 493 6.84 36.46 -11.36
C SER A 493 5.66 36.64 -12.29
N PHE A 494 5.25 35.56 -12.95
CA PHE A 494 4.12 35.59 -13.87
C PHE A 494 2.76 35.73 -13.17
N LYS A 495 2.63 35.32 -11.89
CA LYS A 495 1.36 35.39 -11.15
C LYS A 495 0.83 36.82 -10.96
N LYS A 496 1.73 37.80 -10.95
CA LYS A 496 1.39 39.22 -10.77
C LYS A 496 2.13 40.13 -11.75
N ASN A 497 2.73 39.55 -12.80
CA ASN A 497 3.61 40.23 -13.75
C ASN A 497 4.72 41.08 -13.09
N LYS A 498 5.27 40.61 -11.96
CA LYS A 498 6.28 41.36 -11.19
C LYS A 498 7.69 41.04 -11.66
N VAL A 499 8.51 42.08 -11.82
CA VAL A 499 9.95 41.92 -12.07
C VAL A 499 10.73 42.18 -10.81
N ILE A 500 11.67 41.28 -10.53
CA ILE A 500 12.50 41.33 -9.35
C ILE A 500 13.98 41.37 -9.71
N ARG A 501 14.70 42.22 -8.98
CA ARG A 501 16.15 42.30 -8.97
C ARG A 501 16.67 41.91 -7.60
N LEU A 502 17.53 40.91 -7.55
CA LEU A 502 18.35 40.65 -6.37
C LEU A 502 19.59 41.54 -6.41
N PHE A 503 19.79 42.31 -5.34
CA PHE A 503 20.98 43.13 -5.20
C PHE A 503 21.56 42.97 -3.79
N LYS A 504 22.69 42.27 -3.69
CA LYS A 504 23.30 41.88 -2.42
C LYS A 504 22.30 41.09 -1.56
N ASN A 505 21.92 41.62 -0.38
CA ASN A 505 20.96 40.99 0.54
C ASN A 505 19.56 41.62 0.43
N ARG A 506 19.25 42.31 -0.67
CA ARG A 506 17.97 42.99 -0.88
C ARG A 506 17.22 42.41 -2.06
N VAL A 507 15.90 42.38 -1.93
CA VAL A 507 14.96 42.06 -2.99
C VAL A 507 14.31 43.36 -3.44
N LEU A 508 14.52 43.72 -4.71
CA LEU A 508 13.93 44.92 -5.30
C LEU A 508 12.86 44.52 -6.31
N GLU A 509 11.70 45.18 -6.28
CA GLU A 509 10.63 45.04 -7.27
C GLU A 509 10.61 46.25 -8.21
N PHE A 510 10.40 46.03 -9.50
CA PHE A 510 10.31 47.13 -10.47
C PHE A 510 8.89 47.71 -10.48
N GLU A 511 8.78 49.02 -10.19
CA GLU A 511 7.53 49.77 -10.27
C GLU A 511 7.41 50.45 -11.64
N HIS A 512 6.35 50.11 -12.38
CA HIS A 512 6.19 50.48 -13.78
C HIS A 512 5.88 51.95 -13.98
N GLU A 513 5.05 52.53 -13.11
CA GLU A 513 4.66 53.94 -13.22
C GLU A 513 5.83 54.88 -12.88
N LEU A 514 6.63 54.48 -11.90
CA LEU A 514 7.78 55.24 -11.42
C LEU A 514 9.07 54.94 -12.21
N LYS A 515 9.08 53.88 -13.01
CA LYS A 515 10.25 53.33 -13.70
C LYS A 515 11.45 53.18 -12.77
N ALA A 516 11.21 52.66 -11.57
CA ALA A 516 12.18 52.60 -10.49
C ALA A 516 12.13 51.27 -9.73
N TRP A 517 13.24 50.91 -9.09
CA TRP A 517 13.34 49.73 -8.23
C TRP A 517 12.99 50.08 -6.78
N LEU A 518 12.02 49.39 -6.21
CA LEU A 518 11.56 49.55 -4.83
C LEU A 518 12.06 48.39 -3.95
N ASP A 519 12.57 48.70 -2.75
CA ASP A 519 13.05 47.69 -1.80
C ASP A 519 11.87 47.04 -1.06
N ILE A 520 11.72 45.72 -1.24
CA ILE A 520 10.62 44.93 -0.66
C ILE A 520 11.12 43.83 0.27
N SER A 521 12.38 43.91 0.70
CA SER A 521 13.09 42.84 1.43
C SER A 521 12.37 42.35 2.70
N ASP A 522 11.65 43.23 3.42
CA ASP A 522 10.94 42.89 4.66
C ASP A 522 9.59 42.20 4.45
N ASN A 523 9.08 42.19 3.22
CA ASN A 523 7.73 41.71 2.86
C ASN A 523 7.74 40.54 1.88
N TYR A 524 8.91 40.01 1.55
CA TYR A 524 9.07 39.05 0.47
C TYR A 524 9.79 37.78 0.92
N TYR A 525 9.14 36.63 0.75
CA TYR A 525 9.71 35.31 0.98
C TYR A 525 9.95 34.62 -0.37
N PHE A 526 11.12 33.99 -0.53
CA PHE A 526 11.49 33.29 -1.76
C PHE A 526 10.62 32.04 -1.96
N ASP A 527 9.76 32.07 -2.97
CA ASP A 527 8.98 30.95 -3.53
C ASP A 527 9.76 30.32 -4.71
N GLU A 528 9.56 29.05 -5.02
CA GLU A 528 10.30 28.31 -6.07
C GLU A 528 9.72 28.51 -7.49
N ASN A 529 8.59 29.20 -7.63
CA ASN A 529 7.86 29.35 -8.91
C ASN A 529 8.28 30.56 -9.77
N TYR A 530 9.53 31.04 -9.70
CA TYR A 530 10.02 32.15 -10.52
C TYR A 530 10.84 31.67 -11.70
N HIS A 531 10.68 32.34 -12.84
CA HIS A 531 11.61 32.17 -13.95
C HIS A 531 12.85 33.04 -13.66
N ILE A 532 14.03 32.43 -13.84
CA ILE A 532 15.33 33.05 -13.57
C ILE A 532 16.05 33.28 -14.90
N GLU A 533 16.75 34.41 -15.04
CA GLU A 533 17.62 34.67 -16.19
C GLU A 533 18.78 33.66 -16.15
N LYS A 534 19.00 32.93 -17.25
CA LYS A 534 20.02 31.88 -17.32
C LYS A 534 21.43 32.42 -17.53
#